data_AF-A0A6G0ZPI7-F1
#
_entry.id   AF-A0A6G0ZPI7-F1
#
_cell.length_a   1.000
_cell.length_b   1.000
_cell.length_c   1.000
_cell.angle_alpha   90.00
_cell.angle_beta   90.00
_cell.angle_gamma   90.00
#
_symmetry.space_group_name_H-M   'P 1'
#
loop_
_entity.id
_entity.type
_entity.pdbx_description
1 polymer ?
#
loop_
_entity_poly.entity_id
_entity_poly.type
_entity_poly.pdbx_seq_one_letter_code
_entity_poly.pdbx_strand_id
1 'polypeptide(L)'
;MKTKISCLELYKLDIMAVQEVRWDGSGSLKAHGLVKILYSGLEKHERGVGFIIKNKLLSNIVKFEPLSDRKPKIIIGDFNAKIGKETVYRPTIGNDSLHDESNQNGNKLITFAAARNMVVISTMFPYKNIHK
;
A
#
# COMPACT_ATOMS: atom_id res chain seq x y z
N MET A 1 -6.30 -30.95 3.29
CA MET A 1 -5.19 -30.17 2.71
C MET A 1 -5.56 -28.69 2.75
N LYS A 2 -4.82 -27.84 3.46
CA LYS A 2 -5.09 -26.38 3.53
C LYS A 2 -4.51 -25.71 2.27
N THR A 3 -5.34 -25.07 1.46
CA THR A 3 -4.86 -24.26 0.33
C THR A 3 -4.27 -22.94 0.84
N LYS A 4 -3.35 -22.30 0.09
CA LYS A 4 -2.81 -20.97 0.46
C LYS A 4 -3.93 -19.94 0.74
N ILE A 5 -5.07 -20.07 0.06
CA ILE A 5 -6.24 -19.21 0.24
C ILE A 5 -6.94 -19.46 1.58
N SER A 6 -7.04 -20.72 2.04
CA SER A 6 -7.63 -21.03 3.36
C SER A 6 -6.86 -20.41 4.53
N CYS A 7 -5.57 -20.09 4.35
CA CYS A 7 -4.78 -19.37 5.34
C CYS A 7 -5.27 -17.94 5.59
N LEU A 8 -5.91 -17.29 4.60
CA LEU A 8 -6.50 -15.95 4.81
C LEU A 8 -7.59 -15.99 5.89
N GLU A 9 -8.44 -17.01 5.88
CA GLU A 9 -9.49 -17.15 6.89
C GLU A 9 -8.94 -17.62 8.24
N LEU A 10 -8.03 -18.60 8.23
CA LEU A 10 -7.43 -19.13 9.45
C LEU A 10 -6.71 -18.05 10.27
N TYR A 11 -5.96 -17.18 9.59
CA TYR A 11 -5.18 -16.12 10.23
C TYR A 11 -5.90 -14.76 10.24
N LYS A 12 -7.16 -14.71 9.78
CA LYS A 12 -7.95 -13.46 9.67
C LYS A 12 -7.20 -12.36 8.92
N LEU A 13 -6.51 -12.73 7.84
CA LEU A 13 -5.73 -11.82 7.01
C LEU A 13 -6.58 -11.33 5.83
N ASP A 14 -6.41 -10.06 5.47
CA ASP A 14 -7.05 -9.47 4.28
C ASP A 14 -6.14 -9.46 3.05
N ILE A 15 -4.83 -9.46 3.29
CA ILE A 15 -3.79 -9.48 2.27
C ILE A 15 -2.74 -10.51 2.71
N MET A 16 -2.29 -11.33 1.77
CA MET A 16 -1.20 -12.26 1.95
C MET A 16 -0.18 -12.09 0.84
N ALA A 17 1.09 -11.87 1.18
CA ALA A 17 2.18 -11.93 0.22
C ALA A 17 2.54 -13.39 -0.07
N VAL A 18 2.76 -13.71 -1.35
CA VAL A 18 3.14 -15.04 -1.80
C VAL A 18 4.41 -14.99 -2.65
N GLN A 19 5.22 -16.03 -2.52
CA GLN A 19 6.42 -16.27 -3.31
C GLN A 19 6.28 -17.62 -4.02
N GLU A 20 7.15 -17.86 -5.01
CA GLU A 20 7.14 -19.07 -5.85
C GLU A 20 5.79 -19.26 -6.54
N VAL A 21 5.30 -18.18 -7.16
CA VAL A 21 4.02 -18.18 -7.88
C VAL A 21 4.13 -18.95 -9.20
N ARG A 22 5.28 -18.85 -9.88
CA ARG A 22 5.64 -19.56 -11.11
C ARG A 22 4.67 -19.37 -12.28
N TRP A 23 3.98 -18.23 -12.31
CA TRP A 23 3.14 -17.85 -13.44
C TRP A 23 3.88 -16.94 -14.40
N ASP A 24 3.49 -17.06 -15.67
CA ASP A 24 4.12 -16.32 -16.73
C ASP A 24 3.65 -14.87 -16.78
N GLY A 25 4.62 -13.98 -16.97
CA GLY A 25 4.38 -12.54 -17.04
C GLY A 25 3.83 -11.95 -15.74
N SER A 26 3.05 -10.88 -15.86
CA SER A 26 2.43 -10.21 -14.71
C SER A 26 0.96 -9.95 -14.97
N GLY A 27 0.15 -9.95 -13.92
CA GLY A 27 -1.27 -9.77 -14.10
C GLY A 27 -2.08 -10.01 -12.84
N SER A 28 -3.35 -10.37 -13.06
CA SER A 28 -4.26 -10.69 -11.98
C SER A 28 -5.20 -11.83 -12.31
N LEU A 29 -5.49 -12.66 -11.31
CA LEU A 29 -6.42 -13.78 -11.39
C LEU A 29 -7.51 -13.64 -10.32
N LYS A 30 -8.74 -14.02 -10.64
CA LYS A 30 -9.79 -14.18 -9.64
C LYS A 30 -9.79 -15.64 -9.18
N ALA A 31 -9.89 -15.89 -7.89
CA ALA A 31 -9.92 -17.25 -7.35
C ALA A 31 -11.03 -17.40 -6.30
N HIS A 32 -11.72 -18.54 -6.33
CA HIS A 32 -12.78 -18.92 -5.38
C HIS A 32 -13.90 -17.89 -5.19
N GLY A 33 -14.09 -16.95 -6.14
CA GLY A 33 -15.08 -15.86 -6.03
C GLY A 33 -14.83 -14.82 -4.93
N LEU A 34 -13.84 -15.04 -4.06
CA LEU A 34 -13.64 -14.25 -2.84
C LEU A 34 -12.36 -13.43 -2.85
N VAL A 35 -11.38 -13.82 -3.68
CA VAL A 35 -10.06 -13.19 -3.70
C VAL A 35 -9.60 -12.86 -5.11
N LYS A 36 -8.75 -11.84 -5.20
CA LYS A 36 -7.95 -11.52 -6.38
C LYS A 36 -6.49 -11.76 -6.05
N ILE A 37 -5.78 -12.42 -6.96
CA ILE A 37 -4.35 -12.64 -6.88
C ILE A 37 -3.71 -11.67 -7.86
N LEU A 38 -2.79 -10.84 -7.38
CA LEU A 38 -1.94 -9.98 -8.21
C LEU A 38 -0.56 -10.61 -8.23
N TYR A 39 0.04 -10.75 -9.41
CA TYR A 39 1.30 -11.48 -9.53
C TYR A 39 2.27 -10.82 -10.51
N SER A 40 3.55 -11.12 -10.28
CA SER A 40 4.70 -10.66 -11.05
C SER A 40 5.64 -11.85 -11.23
N GLY A 41 5.77 -12.32 -12.46
CA GLY A 41 6.62 -13.43 -12.88
C GLY A 41 7.37 -13.11 -14.17
N LEU A 42 8.08 -14.10 -14.71
CA LEU A 42 8.86 -14.01 -15.97
C LEU A 42 8.23 -14.88 -17.05
N GLU A 43 8.84 -14.98 -18.22
CA GLU A 43 8.41 -15.91 -19.30
C GLU A 43 8.83 -17.37 -19.06
N LYS A 44 9.26 -17.68 -17.84
CA LYS A 44 9.61 -19.03 -17.40
C LYS A 44 8.79 -19.33 -16.16
N HIS A 45 8.29 -20.55 -16.04
CA HIS A 45 7.56 -21.08 -14.88
C HIS A 45 8.45 -21.25 -13.62
N GLU A 46 9.22 -20.23 -13.29
CA GLU A 46 10.17 -20.19 -12.20
C GLU A 46 9.97 -18.90 -11.39
N ARG A 47 10.25 -18.96 -10.08
CA ARG A 47 10.18 -17.80 -9.17
C ARG A 47 8.79 -17.16 -9.17
N GLY A 48 8.73 -15.83 -9.11
CA GLY A 48 7.50 -15.06 -9.12
C GLY A 48 6.95 -14.80 -7.72
N VAL A 49 6.32 -13.66 -7.60
CA VAL A 49 5.84 -13.06 -6.36
C VAL A 49 4.46 -12.44 -6.58
N GLY A 50 3.70 -12.29 -5.52
CA GLY A 50 2.37 -11.71 -5.64
C GLY A 50 1.69 -11.44 -4.31
N PHE A 51 0.46 -10.96 -4.42
CA PHE A 51 -0.43 -10.72 -3.30
C PHE A 51 -1.76 -11.42 -3.55
N ILE A 52 -2.25 -12.16 -2.55
CA ILE A 52 -3.64 -12.64 -2.51
C ILE A 52 -4.42 -11.63 -1.66
N ILE A 53 -5.49 -11.07 -2.22
CA ILE A 53 -6.23 -9.95 -1.63
C ILE A 53 -7.72 -10.29 -1.60
N LYS A 54 -8.37 -10.13 -0.44
CA LYS A 54 -9.83 -10.28 -0.33
C LYS A 54 -10.55 -9.24 -1.18
N ASN A 55 -11.64 -9.64 -1.84
CA ASN A 55 -12.35 -8.78 -2.78
C ASN A 55 -12.86 -7.47 -2.17
N LYS A 56 -13.14 -7.45 -0.86
CA LYS A 56 -13.55 -6.25 -0.11
C LYS A 56 -12.53 -5.11 -0.16
N LEU A 57 -11.26 -5.39 -0.47
CA LEU A 57 -10.20 -4.38 -0.57
C LEU A 57 -9.95 -3.89 -2.01
N LEU A 58 -10.62 -4.47 -3.01
CA LEU A 58 -10.32 -4.16 -4.42
C LEU A 58 -10.61 -2.71 -4.79
N SER A 59 -11.66 -2.12 -4.24
CA SER A 59 -11.99 -0.69 -4.43
C SER A 59 -10.91 0.24 -3.92
N ASN A 60 -10.09 -0.23 -2.98
CA ASN A 60 -9.06 0.56 -2.33
C ASN A 60 -7.71 0.41 -3.02
N ILE A 61 -7.56 -0.48 -4.01
CA ILE A 61 -6.29 -0.64 -4.72
C ILE A 61 -6.10 0.54 -5.65
N VAL A 62 -5.13 1.40 -5.33
CA VAL A 62 -4.74 2.54 -6.16
C VAL A 62 -3.83 2.08 -7.30
N LYS A 63 -2.86 1.20 -6.99
CA LYS A 63 -1.88 0.75 -7.98
C LYS A 63 -1.27 -0.60 -7.65
N PHE A 64 -0.99 -1.38 -8.69
CA PHE A 64 -0.10 -2.53 -8.63
C PHE A 64 1.01 -2.36 -9.67
N GLU A 65 2.27 -2.47 -9.24
CA GLU A 65 3.46 -2.36 -10.10
C GLU A 65 4.30 -3.64 -10.00
N PRO A 66 4.27 -4.52 -11.01
CA PRO A 66 5.11 -5.70 -11.08
C PRO A 66 6.51 -5.33 -11.57
N LEU A 67 7.35 -4.74 -10.70
CA LEU A 67 8.67 -4.22 -11.09
C LEU A 67 9.64 -5.33 -11.52
N SER A 68 9.53 -6.51 -10.89
CA SER A 68 10.24 -7.73 -11.29
C SER A 68 9.58 -8.95 -10.66
N ASP A 69 10.05 -10.15 -11.01
CA ASP A 69 9.75 -11.45 -10.39
C ASP A 69 10.01 -11.53 -8.87
N ARG A 70 10.56 -10.47 -8.25
CA ARG A 70 10.91 -10.40 -6.82
C ARG A 70 10.42 -9.13 -6.12
N LYS A 71 10.02 -8.10 -6.86
CA LYS A 71 9.72 -6.76 -6.32
C LYS A 71 8.34 -6.27 -6.75
N PRO A 72 7.24 -6.91 -6.28
CA PRO A 72 5.92 -6.39 -6.57
C PRO A 72 5.64 -5.22 -5.62
N LYS A 73 5.09 -4.13 -6.14
CA LYS A 73 4.60 -3.02 -5.32
C LYS A 73 3.10 -2.92 -5.43
N ILE A 74 2.44 -2.69 -4.31
CA ILE A 74 1.02 -2.40 -4.27
C ILE A 74 0.78 -1.16 -3.41
N ILE A 75 -0.11 -0.29 -3.88
CA ILE A 75 -0.57 0.90 -3.17
C ILE A 75 -2.07 0.71 -2.94
N ILE A 76 -2.50 0.73 -1.67
CA ILE A 76 -3.88 0.52 -1.24
C ILE A 76 -4.28 1.63 -0.26
N GLY A 77 -5.54 2.06 -0.37
CA GLY A 77 -6.19 3.05 0.49
C GLY A 77 -6.47 4.34 -0.25
N ASP A 78 -7.17 5.24 0.41
CA ASP A 78 -7.20 6.64 0.02
C ASP A 78 -6.05 7.36 0.73
N PHE A 79 -5.37 8.27 0.05
CA PHE A 79 -4.38 9.16 0.69
C PHE A 79 -5.07 10.29 1.47
N ASN A 80 -6.24 10.00 2.07
CA ASN A 80 -7.03 10.95 2.87
C ASN A 80 -6.43 11.11 4.28
N ALA A 81 -5.15 11.48 4.30
CA ALA A 81 -4.34 11.73 5.47
C ALA A 81 -4.48 13.20 5.85
N LYS A 82 -4.92 13.46 7.09
CA LYS A 82 -4.81 14.78 7.71
C LYS A 82 -3.53 14.77 8.52
N ILE A 83 -2.61 15.66 8.19
CA ILE A 83 -1.34 15.81 8.91
C ILE A 83 -1.47 17.05 9.79
N GLY A 84 -1.09 16.93 11.05
CA GLY A 84 -1.09 17.99 12.03
C GLY A 84 0.21 18.78 12.05
N LYS A 85 0.50 19.39 13.20
CA LYS A 85 1.71 20.19 13.44
C LYS A 85 2.58 19.59 14.55
N GLU A 86 2.38 18.32 14.91
CA GLU A 86 3.01 17.70 16.06
C GLU A 86 4.54 17.79 16.00
N THR A 87 5.14 18.27 17.09
CA THR A 87 6.60 18.51 17.17
C THR A 87 7.40 17.20 17.19
N VAL A 88 6.80 16.11 17.68
CA VAL A 88 7.41 14.76 17.69
C VAL A 88 7.73 14.24 16.29
N TYR A 89 7.02 14.72 15.27
CA TYR A 89 7.21 14.33 13.88
C TYR A 89 8.18 15.25 13.13
N ARG A 90 8.88 16.15 13.82
CA ARG A 90 10.00 16.89 13.25
C ARG A 90 11.22 15.98 13.15
N PRO A 91 11.89 15.88 11.98
CA PRO A 91 11.89 16.82 10.83
C PRO A 91 10.98 16.43 9.63
N THR A 92 10.12 15.43 9.75
CA THR A 92 9.37 14.85 8.63
C THR A 92 8.19 15.71 8.15
N ILE A 93 7.61 16.53 9.02
CA ILE A 93 6.51 17.45 8.69
C ILE A 93 6.86 18.90 9.05
N GLY A 94 6.16 19.86 8.45
CA GLY A 94 6.35 21.29 8.65
C GLY A 94 5.23 21.95 9.47
N ASN A 95 5.38 23.25 9.75
CA ASN A 95 4.44 24.02 10.60
C ASN A 95 3.20 24.50 9.85
N ASP A 96 3.26 24.50 8.52
CA ASP A 96 2.26 25.12 7.66
C ASP A 96 1.13 24.15 7.28
N SER A 97 0.82 23.20 8.16
CA SER A 97 -0.32 22.33 7.94
C SER A 97 -1.66 23.06 8.18
N LEU A 98 -2.69 22.66 7.43
CA LEU A 98 -4.07 23.12 7.61
C LEU A 98 -4.69 22.62 8.93
N HIS A 99 -4.18 21.51 9.47
CA HIS A 99 -4.70 20.88 10.67
C HIS A 99 -3.68 20.99 11.81
N ASP A 100 -4.15 21.05 13.05
CA ASP A 100 -3.27 21.07 14.22
C ASP A 100 -2.87 19.64 14.65
N GLU A 101 -3.77 18.66 14.45
CA GLU A 101 -3.54 17.25 14.78
C GLU A 101 -3.67 16.34 13.57
N SER A 102 -2.83 15.31 13.54
CA SER A 102 -2.82 14.26 12.54
C SER A 102 -3.91 13.23 12.83
N ASN A 103 -4.67 12.86 11.80
CA ASN A 103 -5.55 11.70 11.93
C ASN A 103 -4.75 10.39 11.84
N GLN A 104 -5.41 9.24 12.06
CA GLN A 104 -4.75 7.93 12.01
C GLN A 104 -4.05 7.65 10.66
N ASN A 105 -4.63 8.11 9.55
CA ASN A 105 -4.01 7.98 8.22
C ASN A 105 -2.79 8.90 8.07
N GLY A 106 -2.85 10.11 8.62
CA GLY A 106 -1.74 11.04 8.77
C GLY A 106 -0.57 10.40 9.49
N ASN A 107 -0.81 9.82 10.67
CA ASN A 107 0.24 9.15 11.44
C ASN A 107 0.92 8.02 10.68
N LYS A 108 0.16 7.21 9.92
CA LYS A 108 0.73 6.16 9.05
C LYS A 108 1.61 6.75 7.95
N LEU A 109 1.15 7.80 7.28
CA LEU A 109 1.89 8.48 6.23
C LEU A 109 3.19 9.11 6.76
N ILE A 110 3.12 9.78 7.91
CA ILE A 110 4.27 10.40 8.57
C ILE A 110 5.28 9.33 8.98
N THR A 111 4.83 8.25 9.64
CA THR A 111 5.70 7.15 10.06
C THR A 111 6.43 6.53 8.86
N PHE A 112 5.71 6.33 7.76
CA PHE A 112 6.30 5.83 6.52
C PHE A 112 7.33 6.79 5.91
N ALA A 113 7.03 8.08 5.88
CA ALA A 113 7.95 9.10 5.38
C ALA A 113 9.22 9.17 6.24
N ALA A 114 9.07 9.22 7.56
CA ALA A 114 10.17 9.21 8.52
C ALA A 114 11.07 7.98 8.35
N ALA A 115 10.47 6.77 8.26
CA ALA A 115 11.21 5.52 8.09
C ALA A 115 12.01 5.42 6.78
N ARG A 116 11.73 6.29 5.80
CA ARG A 116 12.38 6.30 4.48
C ARG A 116 13.11 7.60 4.18
N ASN A 117 13.37 8.42 5.21
CA ASN A 117 14.05 9.70 5.07
C ASN A 117 13.37 10.63 4.04
N MET A 118 12.04 10.65 4.04
CA MET A 118 11.22 11.54 3.22
C MET A 118 10.59 12.64 4.07
N VAL A 119 10.20 13.74 3.43
CA VAL A 119 9.55 14.89 4.07
C VAL A 119 8.21 15.16 3.39
N VAL A 120 7.19 15.54 4.17
CA VAL A 120 5.88 15.91 3.64
C VAL A 120 5.85 17.39 3.28
N ILE A 121 6.26 17.69 2.05
CA ILE A 121 6.47 19.06 1.53
C ILE A 121 5.23 19.95 1.67
N SER A 122 4.02 19.41 1.54
CA SER A 122 2.77 20.19 1.63
C SER A 122 2.55 20.86 2.99
N THR A 123 3.30 20.44 4.02
CA THR A 123 3.26 21.04 5.37
C THR A 123 4.45 21.95 5.65
N MET A 124 5.45 22.00 4.75
CA MET A 124 6.70 22.76 4.93
C MET A 124 6.59 24.22 4.50
N PHE A 125 5.53 24.58 3.76
CA PHE A 125 5.35 25.90 3.21
C PHE A 125 3.89 26.35 3.36
N PRO A 126 3.63 27.67 3.52
CA PRO A 126 2.29 28.21 3.63
C PRO A 126 1.39 27.80 2.46
N TYR A 127 0.17 27.38 2.78
CA TYR A 127 -0.84 27.06 1.79
C TYR A 127 -1.27 28.32 1.03
N LYS A 128 -1.17 28.32 -0.31
CA LYS A 128 -1.71 29.40 -1.15
C LYS A 128 -3.21 29.20 -1.34
N ASN A 129 -4.01 30.14 -0.86
CA ASN A 129 -5.45 30.19 -1.16
C ASN A 129 -5.66 30.57 -2.63
N ILE A 130 -5.85 29.57 -3.50
CA ILE A 130 -6.06 29.72 -4.94
C ILE A 130 -7.54 29.71 -5.36
N HIS A 131 -8.46 29.48 -4.41
CA HIS A 131 -9.90 29.54 -4.64
C HIS A 131 -10.48 30.68 -3.80
N LYS A 132 -10.86 31.77 -4.47
CA LYS A 132 -11.74 32.84 -3.97
C LYS A 132 -12.98 32.88 -4.84
#